data_AF-A0A1B6C9T3-F1
#
_entry.id   AF-A0A1B6C9T3-F1
#
_cell.length_a   1.000
_cell.length_b   1.000
_cell.length_c   1.000
_cell.angle_alpha   90.00
_cell.angle_beta   90.00
_cell.angle_gamma   90.00
#
_symmetry.space_group_name_H-M   'P 1'
#
loop_
_entity.id
_entity.type
_entity.pdbx_description
1 polymer ?
#
loop_
_entity_poly.entity_id
_entity_poly.type
_entity_poly.pdbx_seq_one_letter_code
_entity_poly.pdbx_strand_id
1 'polypeptide(L)'
;THGGYLCRNLLNCGNGYKLNSNKTQCIDIDECEEDNPCQAQDEVYLNMRGTYRCNSITCPSDYNRDKLHKNRCKRISMECREGDTECLRKPMSYSFHFITLVSNMTINGGALDLFTMRGPLWKSTTVNFNLELTSAQTPPTVDPATRNAFLLTTTAHNQCSIRLVQTLYGPQDIHLQLTMEFYYNGVYGGTTISKVSIFVSQYDF
;
A
#
# COMPACT_ATOMS: atom_id res chain seq x y z
N THR A 1 20.82 -54.29 -22.91
CA THR A 1 19.85 -53.33 -23.48
C THR A 1 20.10 -51.98 -22.82
N HIS A 2 20.53 -50.99 -23.59
CA HIS A 2 20.81 -49.64 -23.09
C HIS A 2 19.49 -48.93 -22.77
N GLY A 3 19.13 -48.85 -21.49
CA GLY A 3 17.98 -48.07 -21.03
C GLY A 3 18.32 -46.59 -21.08
N GLY A 4 17.75 -45.87 -22.06
CA GLY A 4 17.80 -44.42 -22.09
C GLY A 4 16.95 -43.85 -20.95
N TYR A 5 17.59 -43.23 -19.97
CA TYR A 5 16.90 -42.41 -18.98
C TYR A 5 16.59 -41.05 -19.61
N LEU A 6 15.31 -40.79 -19.87
CA LEU A 6 14.84 -39.43 -20.14
C LEU A 6 14.89 -38.68 -18.82
N CYS A 7 15.90 -37.83 -18.61
CA CYS A 7 15.85 -36.78 -17.61
C CYS A 7 14.78 -35.77 -18.04
N ARG A 8 13.51 -36.07 -17.75
CA ARG A 8 12.47 -35.05 -17.77
C ARG A 8 12.85 -34.11 -16.63
N ASN A 9 13.39 -32.95 -16.97
CA ASN A 9 13.69 -31.89 -16.01
C ASN A 9 12.34 -31.53 -15.35
N LEU A 10 12.02 -32.18 -14.23
CA LEU A 10 10.86 -31.86 -13.43
C LEU A 10 11.21 -30.52 -12.81
N LEU A 11 10.79 -29.45 -13.48
CA LEU A 11 10.91 -28.10 -12.97
C LEU A 11 10.23 -28.09 -11.59
N ASN A 12 11.03 -28.18 -10.52
CA ASN A 12 10.55 -28.18 -9.16
C ASN A 12 10.41 -26.73 -8.74
N CYS A 13 9.18 -26.24 -8.64
CA CYS A 13 8.93 -24.89 -8.19
C CYS A 13 9.23 -24.79 -6.69
N GLY A 14 9.94 -23.74 -6.28
CA GLY A 14 10.17 -23.46 -4.86
C GLY A 14 8.86 -23.16 -4.12
N ASN A 15 8.94 -23.06 -2.80
CA ASN A 15 7.78 -22.68 -1.98
C ASN A 15 7.15 -21.37 -2.47
N GLY A 16 5.81 -21.30 -2.50
CA GLY A 16 5.04 -20.16 -3.03
C GLY A 16 4.83 -20.18 -4.55
N TYR A 17 5.33 -21.20 -5.27
CA TYR A 17 5.16 -21.31 -6.72
C TYR A 17 4.63 -22.68 -7.14
N LYS A 18 3.75 -22.69 -8.15
CA LYS A 18 3.24 -23.90 -8.79
C LYS A 18 3.64 -23.95 -10.26
N LEU A 19 3.70 -25.14 -10.84
CA LEU A 19 3.88 -25.29 -12.28
C LEU A 19 2.67 -24.74 -13.02
N ASN A 20 2.90 -24.01 -14.12
CA ASN A 20 1.82 -23.68 -15.05
C ASN A 20 1.22 -24.97 -15.65
N SER A 21 0.06 -24.85 -16.31
CA SER A 21 -0.65 -26.00 -16.90
C SER A 21 0.21 -26.81 -17.88
N ASN A 22 1.17 -26.16 -18.54
CA ASN A 22 2.10 -26.79 -19.49
C ASN A 22 3.37 -27.36 -18.84
N LYS A 23 3.54 -27.21 -17.52
CA LYS A 23 4.73 -27.60 -16.74
C LYS A 23 6.05 -27.04 -17.29
N THR A 24 6.01 -25.85 -17.89
CA THR A 24 7.16 -25.18 -18.50
C THR A 24 7.70 -24.03 -17.66
N GLN A 25 6.89 -23.46 -16.76
CA GLN A 25 7.30 -22.34 -15.92
C GLN A 25 6.67 -22.45 -14.53
N CYS A 26 7.35 -21.86 -13.55
CA CYS A 26 6.81 -21.66 -12.21
C CYS A 26 6.04 -20.35 -12.19
N ILE A 27 4.78 -20.42 -11.76
CA ILE A 27 3.92 -19.26 -11.52
C ILE A 27 3.67 -19.14 -10.03
N ASP A 28 3.59 -17.92 -9.56
CA ASP A 28 3.20 -17.59 -8.19
C ASP A 28 1.87 -18.26 -7.85
N ILE A 29 1.79 -18.85 -6.65
CA ILE A 29 0.52 -19.34 -6.12
C ILE A 29 -0.21 -18.12 -5.58
N ASP A 30 -1.40 -17.85 -6.09
CA ASP A 30 -2.25 -16.84 -5.45
C ASP A 30 -2.95 -17.48 -4.26
N GLU A 31 -2.33 -17.41 -3.08
CA GLU A 31 -2.91 -18.01 -1.88
C GLU A 31 -4.23 -17.32 -1.50
N CYS A 32 -4.49 -16.10 -1.96
CA CYS A 32 -5.75 -15.42 -1.70
C CYS A 32 -6.94 -16.04 -2.45
N GLU A 33 -6.69 -16.64 -3.62
CA GLU A 33 -7.72 -17.31 -4.44
C GLU A 33 -7.87 -18.80 -4.11
N GLU A 34 -6.81 -19.45 -3.63
CA GLU A 34 -6.79 -20.91 -3.41
C GLU A 34 -7.26 -21.32 -2.01
N ASP A 35 -6.84 -20.62 -0.95
CA ASP A 35 -7.17 -20.97 0.43
C ASP A 35 -6.98 -19.75 1.34
N ASN A 36 -8.05 -19.14 1.84
CA ASN A 36 -8.00 -17.90 2.62
C ASN A 36 -7.12 -18.05 3.88
N PRO A 37 -5.81 -17.68 3.84
CA PRO A 37 -4.84 -18.25 4.78
C PRO A 37 -4.81 -17.47 6.10
N CYS A 38 -5.28 -16.22 6.10
CA CYS A 38 -5.40 -15.44 7.31
C CYS A 38 -6.66 -15.86 8.10
N GLN A 39 -6.49 -15.96 9.42
CA GLN A 39 -7.49 -16.56 10.30
C GLN A 39 -8.44 -15.51 10.90
N ALA A 40 -8.07 -14.22 10.89
CA ALA A 40 -8.91 -13.19 11.47
C ALA A 40 -9.89 -12.60 10.45
N GLN A 41 -11.13 -12.39 10.88
CA GLN A 41 -12.21 -11.80 10.07
C GLN A 41 -11.93 -10.37 9.58
N ASP A 42 -10.94 -9.71 10.17
CA ASP A 42 -10.69 -8.28 10.04
C ASP A 42 -9.37 -7.93 9.33
N GLU A 43 -8.64 -8.95 8.89
CA GLU A 43 -7.38 -8.83 8.14
C GLU A 43 -7.61 -8.53 6.65
N VAL A 44 -6.70 -7.77 6.08
CA VAL A 44 -6.58 -7.52 4.64
C VAL A 44 -5.52 -8.46 4.09
N TYR A 45 -5.97 -9.32 3.18
CA TYR A 45 -5.19 -10.36 2.53
C TYR A 45 -4.51 -9.77 1.30
N LEU A 46 -3.22 -10.00 1.16
CA LEU A 46 -2.44 -9.53 0.01
C LEU A 46 -1.61 -10.67 -0.54
N ASN A 47 -1.83 -10.99 -1.82
CA ASN A 47 -0.92 -11.83 -2.57
C ASN A 47 0.35 -11.04 -2.90
N MET A 48 1.50 -11.67 -2.75
CA MET A 48 2.82 -11.10 -2.96
C MET A 48 3.70 -12.16 -3.61
N ARG A 49 4.67 -11.77 -4.44
CA ARG A 49 5.45 -12.79 -5.16
C ARG A 49 6.20 -13.70 -4.18
N GLY A 50 5.93 -15.00 -4.27
CA GLY A 50 6.45 -16.08 -3.45
C GLY A 50 5.94 -16.13 -2.00
N THR A 51 4.96 -15.32 -1.62
CA THR A 51 4.42 -15.28 -0.26
C THR A 51 3.09 -14.51 -0.17
N TYR A 52 2.37 -14.60 0.93
CA TYR A 52 1.20 -13.75 1.18
C TYR A 52 1.40 -12.92 2.44
N ARG A 53 0.62 -11.84 2.58
CA ARG A 53 0.58 -11.04 3.81
C ARG A 53 -0.83 -10.81 4.32
N CYS A 54 -0.97 -10.99 5.62
CA CYS A 54 -2.17 -10.69 6.39
C CYS A 54 -1.95 -9.37 7.13
N ASN A 55 -2.68 -8.32 6.75
CA ASN A 55 -2.54 -7.00 7.35
C ASN A 55 -3.77 -6.66 8.16
N SER A 56 -3.61 -6.53 9.48
CA SER A 56 -4.69 -6.05 10.34
C SER A 56 -4.78 -4.52 10.31
N ILE A 57 -6.01 -4.01 10.23
CA ILE A 57 -6.28 -2.57 10.35
C ILE A 57 -6.77 -2.29 11.76
N THR A 58 -5.91 -1.64 12.54
CA THR A 58 -6.25 -1.16 13.88
C THR A 58 -6.55 0.33 13.84
N CYS A 59 -7.77 0.71 14.19
CA CYS A 59 -8.14 2.12 14.30
C CYS A 59 -7.43 2.77 15.52
N PRO A 60 -6.90 3.99 15.39
CA PRO A 60 -6.40 4.74 16.54
C PRO A 60 -7.50 5.00 17.57
N SER A 61 -7.11 5.30 18.81
CA SER A 61 -8.03 5.75 19.85
C SER A 61 -8.89 6.92 19.37
N ASP A 62 -10.18 6.92 19.71
CA ASP A 62 -11.21 7.86 19.25
C ASP A 62 -11.66 7.67 17.79
N TYR A 63 -11.31 6.55 17.14
CA TYR A 63 -11.77 6.21 15.79
C TYR A 63 -12.40 4.82 15.78
N ASN A 64 -13.47 4.68 15.01
CA ASN A 64 -14.15 3.42 14.77
C ASN A 64 -14.03 3.01 13.30
N ARG A 65 -14.01 1.71 13.06
CA ARG A 65 -13.99 1.15 11.70
C ARG A 65 -15.25 1.58 10.95
N ASP A 66 -15.07 2.05 9.73
CA ASP A 66 -16.17 2.48 8.88
C ASP A 66 -16.92 1.25 8.35
N LYS A 67 -18.22 1.16 8.68
CA LYS A 67 -19.08 0.03 8.29
C LYS A 67 -19.18 -0.14 6.77
N LEU A 68 -19.08 0.97 6.02
CA LEU A 68 -19.19 0.94 4.56
C LEU A 68 -17.83 0.71 3.87
N HIS A 69 -16.75 1.13 4.51
CA HIS A 69 -15.40 1.08 3.95
C HIS A 69 -14.45 0.41 4.92
N LYS A 70 -14.27 -0.91 4.78
CA LYS A 70 -13.47 -1.75 5.70
C LYS A 70 -12.02 -1.29 5.88
N ASN A 71 -11.49 -0.50 4.94
CA ASN A 71 -10.14 0.06 4.97
C ASN A 71 -10.07 1.48 5.57
N ARG A 72 -11.14 1.96 6.22
CA ARG A 72 -11.24 3.31 6.75
C ARG A 72 -11.66 3.29 8.21
N CYS A 73 -11.04 4.18 9.00
CA CYS A 73 -11.46 4.50 10.35
C CYS A 73 -12.00 5.92 10.37
N LYS A 74 -13.22 6.10 10.89
CA LYS A 74 -13.86 7.40 11.06
C LYS A 74 -13.75 7.84 12.51
N ARG A 75 -13.52 9.13 12.72
CA ARG A 75 -13.50 9.72 14.06
C ARG A 75 -14.86 9.53 14.73
N ILE A 76 -14.86 9.15 16.01
CA ILE A 76 -16.08 8.83 16.76
C ILE A 76 -16.91 10.09 17.05
N SER A 77 -16.26 11.18 17.48
CA SER A 77 -16.90 12.47 17.70
C SER A 77 -16.07 13.59 17.10
N MET A 78 -16.72 14.50 16.38
CA MET A 78 -16.13 15.74 15.87
C MET A 78 -16.28 16.91 16.85
N GLU A 79 -16.98 16.69 17.97
CA GLU A 79 -17.17 17.71 18.99
C GLU A 79 -15.85 17.95 19.73
N CYS A 80 -15.51 19.23 19.86
CA CYS A 80 -14.32 19.69 20.58
C CYS A 80 -14.74 20.70 21.63
N ARG A 81 -14.02 20.73 22.75
CA ARG A 81 -14.18 21.79 23.75
C ARG A 81 -13.77 23.12 23.12
N GLU A 82 -14.38 24.20 23.57
CA GLU A 82 -14.04 25.54 23.09
C GLU A 82 -12.56 25.83 23.37
N GLY A 83 -11.84 26.26 22.32
CA GLY A 83 -10.40 26.53 22.39
C GLY A 83 -9.48 25.29 22.30
N ASP A 84 -10.01 24.07 22.23
CA ASP A 84 -9.20 22.84 22.07
C ASP A 84 -8.70 22.68 20.63
N THR A 85 -7.60 23.37 20.32
CA THR A 85 -6.99 23.36 18.99
C THR A 85 -6.44 22.01 18.59
N GLU A 86 -6.00 21.18 19.54
CA GLU A 86 -5.49 19.84 19.26
C GLU A 86 -6.62 18.93 18.77
N CYS A 87 -7.76 18.98 19.44
CA CYS A 87 -8.99 18.29 19.02
C CYS A 87 -9.47 18.75 17.64
N LEU A 88 -9.42 20.04 17.35
CA LEU A 88 -9.82 20.58 16.03
C LEU A 88 -8.88 20.17 14.90
N ARG A 89 -7.62 19.87 15.22
CA ARG A 89 -6.62 19.39 14.26
C ARG A 89 -6.58 17.87 14.10
N LYS A 90 -7.23 17.11 14.99
CA LYS A 90 -7.38 15.65 14.83
C LYS A 90 -8.07 15.33 13.49
N PRO A 91 -7.55 14.39 12.70
CA PRO A 91 -8.10 14.07 11.39
C PRO A 91 -9.54 13.53 11.50
N MET A 92 -10.33 13.75 10.46
CA MET A 92 -11.71 13.26 10.38
C MET A 92 -11.76 11.75 10.11
N SER A 93 -10.74 11.22 9.43
CA SER A 93 -10.60 9.80 9.17
C SER A 93 -9.19 9.38 8.79
N TYR A 94 -8.89 8.12 9.05
CA TYR A 94 -7.74 7.39 8.51
C TYR A 94 -8.19 6.43 7.43
N SER A 95 -7.41 6.26 6.37
CA SER A 95 -7.58 5.18 5.40
C SER A 95 -6.27 4.40 5.25
N PHE A 96 -6.39 3.10 4.99
CA PHE A 96 -5.26 2.18 4.91
C PHE A 96 -5.23 1.54 3.54
N HIS A 97 -4.07 1.58 2.91
CA HIS A 97 -3.85 1.07 1.55
C HIS A 97 -2.58 0.25 1.55
N PHE A 98 -2.64 -0.89 0.88
CA PHE A 98 -1.52 -1.81 0.83
C PHE A 98 -1.20 -2.13 -0.63
N ILE A 99 0.09 -2.08 -0.97
CA ILE A 99 0.60 -2.28 -2.32
C ILE A 99 1.71 -3.31 -2.26
N THR A 100 1.71 -4.29 -3.15
CA THR A 100 2.77 -5.28 -3.27
C THR A 100 3.55 -5.02 -4.57
N LEU A 101 4.89 -5.07 -4.48
CA LEU A 101 5.81 -4.87 -5.59
C LEU A 101 6.84 -6.00 -5.62
N VAL A 102 7.44 -6.23 -6.77
CA VAL A 102 8.63 -7.10 -6.92
C VAL A 102 9.91 -6.29 -6.75
N SER A 103 10.98 -6.96 -6.33
CA SER A 103 12.32 -6.38 -6.33
C SER A 103 12.74 -6.02 -7.76
N ASN A 104 13.59 -5.01 -7.89
CA ASN A 104 14.23 -4.64 -9.16
C ASN A 104 13.24 -4.38 -10.32
N MET A 105 12.02 -3.93 -9.99
CA MET A 105 10.99 -3.68 -10.98
C MET A 105 11.42 -2.59 -11.98
N THR A 106 11.22 -2.87 -13.28
CA THR A 106 11.47 -1.89 -14.34
C THR A 106 10.35 -0.85 -14.37
N ILE A 107 10.70 0.42 -14.24
CA ILE A 107 9.76 1.54 -14.30
C ILE A 107 9.73 2.10 -15.72
N ASN A 108 8.79 1.61 -16.52
CA ASN A 108 8.56 2.11 -17.89
C ASN A 108 7.94 3.52 -17.84
N GLY A 109 8.45 4.46 -18.65
CA GLY A 109 7.92 5.82 -18.71
C GLY A 109 8.38 6.74 -17.56
N GLY A 110 9.41 6.34 -16.81
CA GLY A 110 10.11 7.17 -15.82
C GLY A 110 9.44 7.28 -14.45
N ALA A 111 8.16 6.89 -14.32
CA ALA A 111 7.47 6.82 -13.03
C ALA A 111 6.29 5.84 -13.07
N LEU A 112 6.06 5.11 -11.97
CA LEU A 112 4.92 4.22 -11.76
C LEU A 112 3.91 4.85 -10.80
N ASP A 113 2.65 4.98 -11.20
CA ASP A 113 1.58 5.48 -10.32
C ASP A 113 1.20 4.41 -9.30
N LEU A 114 1.35 4.72 -8.01
CA LEU A 114 1.07 3.79 -6.92
C LEU A 114 -0.29 4.02 -6.26
N PHE A 115 -0.60 5.28 -5.96
CA PHE A 115 -1.77 5.61 -5.16
C PHE A 115 -2.30 6.99 -5.52
N THR A 116 -3.60 7.11 -5.77
CA THR A 116 -4.26 8.40 -6.05
C THR A 116 -5.19 8.78 -4.91
N MET A 117 -5.07 10.01 -4.42
CA MET A 117 -5.97 10.61 -3.44
C MET A 117 -6.80 11.71 -4.10
N ARG A 118 -8.11 11.72 -3.86
CA ARG A 118 -9.07 12.69 -4.38
C ARG A 118 -9.77 13.39 -3.22
N GLY A 119 -9.75 14.71 -3.25
CA GLY A 119 -10.50 15.58 -2.36
C GLY A 119 -11.88 15.95 -2.93
N PRO A 120 -12.62 16.83 -2.25
CA PRO A 120 -13.92 17.32 -2.72
C PRO A 120 -13.81 18.05 -4.08
N LEU A 121 -14.87 17.93 -4.89
CA LEU A 121 -14.90 18.49 -6.26
C LEU A 121 -15.55 19.87 -6.36
N TRP A 122 -15.98 20.45 -5.24
CA TRP A 122 -16.64 21.76 -5.23
C TRP A 122 -15.65 22.86 -5.57
N LYS A 123 -16.04 23.81 -6.45
CA LYS A 123 -15.16 24.90 -6.90
C LYS A 123 -14.61 25.78 -5.77
N SER A 124 -15.34 25.88 -4.66
CA SER A 124 -14.95 26.63 -3.46
C SER A 124 -13.97 25.88 -2.55
N THR A 125 -13.64 24.62 -2.88
CA THR A 125 -12.72 23.81 -2.08
C THR A 125 -11.33 23.78 -2.66
N THR A 126 -10.34 23.93 -1.78
CA THR A 126 -8.93 23.75 -2.09
C THR A 126 -8.33 22.73 -1.14
N VAL A 127 -7.32 21.99 -1.59
CA VAL A 127 -6.66 20.98 -0.77
C VAL A 127 -5.15 21.16 -0.77
N ASN A 128 -4.55 20.91 0.38
CA ASN A 128 -3.11 20.80 0.54
C ASN A 128 -2.75 19.36 0.84
N PHE A 129 -1.78 18.82 0.11
CA PHE A 129 -1.29 17.46 0.29
C PHE A 129 0.13 17.48 0.86
N ASN A 130 0.39 16.63 1.84
CA ASN A 130 1.73 16.42 2.39
C ASN A 130 2.03 14.91 2.42
N LEU A 131 3.20 14.52 1.90
CA LEU A 131 3.65 13.13 1.84
C LEU A 131 4.92 12.93 2.66
N GLU A 132 4.85 12.03 3.62
CA GLU A 132 5.93 11.66 4.53
C GLU A 132 6.27 10.18 4.39
N LEU A 133 7.56 9.86 4.45
CA LEU A 133 8.05 8.50 4.66
C LEU A 133 8.15 8.28 6.17
N THR A 134 7.28 7.45 6.73
CA THR A 134 7.25 7.20 8.18
C THR A 134 8.20 6.10 8.60
N SER A 135 8.44 5.11 7.75
CA SER A 135 9.44 4.06 7.98
C SER A 135 9.75 3.28 6.71
N ALA A 136 10.96 2.71 6.64
CA ALA A 136 11.38 1.74 5.65
C ALA A 136 12.22 0.67 6.38
N GLN A 137 11.67 -0.53 6.52
CA GLN A 137 12.27 -1.63 7.28
C GLN A 137 12.86 -2.65 6.31
N THR A 138 14.14 -2.97 6.50
CA THR A 138 14.89 -3.88 5.63
C THR A 138 15.80 -4.80 6.45
N PRO A 139 16.18 -5.98 5.90
CA PRO A 139 17.36 -6.70 6.36
C PRO A 139 18.65 -5.90 6.10
N PRO A 140 19.76 -6.20 6.78
CA PRO A 140 21.04 -5.48 6.60
C PRO A 140 21.63 -5.53 5.19
N THR A 141 21.14 -6.43 4.33
CA THR A 141 21.62 -6.64 2.96
C THR A 141 20.94 -5.75 1.93
N VAL A 142 19.90 -4.99 2.31
CA VAL A 142 19.08 -4.20 1.40
C VAL A 142 19.06 -2.75 1.86
N ASP A 143 19.39 -1.83 0.95
CA ASP A 143 19.30 -0.41 1.22
C ASP A 143 17.84 0.02 1.39
N PRO A 144 17.49 0.72 2.49
CA PRO A 144 16.12 1.13 2.74
C PRO A 144 15.67 2.19 1.73
N ALA A 145 14.42 2.09 1.27
CA ALA A 145 13.83 3.13 0.45
C ALA A 145 13.86 4.49 1.16
N THR A 146 14.20 5.53 0.40
CA THR A 146 14.18 6.91 0.90
C THR A 146 12.99 7.67 0.36
N ARG A 147 12.71 8.83 0.97
CA ARG A 147 11.60 9.71 0.54
C ARG A 147 11.74 10.19 -0.91
N ASN A 148 12.95 10.17 -1.48
CA ASN A 148 13.22 10.57 -2.86
C ASN A 148 12.70 9.56 -3.91
N ALA A 149 12.46 8.31 -3.52
CA ALA A 149 11.85 7.32 -4.41
C ALA A 149 10.38 7.62 -4.72
N PHE A 150 9.72 8.45 -3.90
CA PHE A 150 8.29 8.72 -3.97
C PHE A 150 8.01 10.19 -4.31
N LEU A 151 7.49 10.42 -5.51
CA LEU A 151 7.09 11.74 -5.97
C LEU A 151 5.58 11.96 -5.75
N LEU A 152 5.22 13.05 -5.10
CA LEU A 152 3.83 13.49 -4.99
C LEU A 152 3.52 14.44 -6.15
N THR A 153 2.59 14.06 -7.03
CA THR A 153 2.22 14.85 -8.21
C THR A 153 0.75 15.24 -8.17
N THR A 154 0.43 16.52 -8.33
CA THR A 154 -0.96 16.96 -8.54
C THR A 154 -1.39 16.57 -9.94
N THR A 155 -2.46 15.79 -10.05
CA THR A 155 -2.91 15.21 -11.34
C THR A 155 -4.24 15.79 -11.83
N ALA A 156 -5.03 16.42 -10.96
CA ALA A 156 -6.23 17.17 -11.31
C ALA A 156 -6.58 18.15 -10.18
N HIS A 157 -7.69 18.89 -10.33
CA HIS A 157 -8.22 19.71 -9.24
C HIS A 157 -8.52 18.85 -8.01
N ASN A 158 -7.98 19.26 -6.87
CA ASN A 158 -8.06 18.55 -5.59
C ASN A 158 -7.67 17.06 -5.67
N GLN A 159 -6.69 16.73 -6.52
CA GLN A 159 -6.25 15.34 -6.69
C GLN A 159 -4.73 15.25 -6.79
N CYS A 160 -4.14 14.28 -6.09
CA CYS A 160 -2.73 13.95 -6.20
C CYS A 160 -2.50 12.45 -6.38
N SER A 161 -1.35 12.09 -6.94
CA SER A 161 -0.86 10.72 -7.07
C SER A 161 0.53 10.60 -6.45
N ILE A 162 0.74 9.54 -5.67
CA ILE A 162 2.06 9.07 -5.26
C ILE A 162 2.62 8.25 -6.42
N ARG A 163 3.77 8.66 -6.94
CA ARG A 163 4.46 7.99 -8.05
C ARG A 163 5.81 7.47 -7.57
N LEU A 164 6.12 6.22 -7.89
CA LEU A 164 7.45 5.66 -7.70
C LEU A 164 8.35 6.07 -8.86
N VAL A 165 9.47 6.70 -8.57
CA VAL A 165 10.43 7.23 -9.57
C VAL A 165 11.80 6.56 -9.51
N GLN A 166 12.01 5.66 -8.55
CA GLN A 166 13.22 4.89 -8.38
C GLN A 166 12.87 3.42 -8.16
N THR A 167 13.65 2.52 -8.75
CA THR A 167 13.51 1.08 -8.52
C THR A 167 13.81 0.76 -7.06
N LEU A 168 13.04 -0.17 -6.49
CA LEU A 168 13.19 -0.63 -5.10
C LEU A 168 13.72 -2.06 -5.09
N TYR A 169 14.57 -2.36 -4.11
CA TYR A 169 15.11 -3.70 -3.90
C TYR A 169 14.47 -4.34 -2.67
N GLY A 170 14.03 -5.58 -2.78
CA GLY A 170 13.41 -6.29 -1.67
C GLY A 170 14.35 -7.27 -0.97
N PRO A 171 13.92 -7.84 0.17
CA PRO A 171 12.63 -7.59 0.81
C PRO A 171 12.63 -6.29 1.62
N GLN A 172 11.57 -5.49 1.51
CA GLN A 172 11.40 -4.29 2.35
C GLN A 172 9.94 -3.89 2.60
N ASP A 173 9.69 -3.35 3.80
CA ASP A 173 8.39 -2.85 4.24
C ASP A 173 8.46 -1.32 4.39
N ILE A 174 7.72 -0.62 3.54
CA ILE A 174 7.78 0.84 3.42
C ILE A 174 6.42 1.40 3.83
N HIS A 175 6.42 2.37 4.73
CA HIS A 175 5.19 3.01 5.19
C HIS A 175 5.25 4.51 4.89
N LEU A 176 4.26 4.97 4.13
CA LEU A 176 4.05 6.36 3.77
C LEU A 176 2.79 6.89 4.46
N GLN A 177 2.83 8.18 4.80
CA GLN A 177 1.68 8.94 5.29
C GLN A 177 1.38 10.07 4.31
N LEU A 178 0.20 10.02 3.69
CA LEU A 178 -0.33 11.10 2.86
C LEU A 178 -1.44 11.82 3.61
N THR A 179 -1.19 13.07 3.96
CA THR A 179 -2.14 13.96 4.64
C THR A 179 -2.81 14.85 3.61
N MET A 180 -4.14 14.95 3.67
CA MET A 180 -4.93 15.91 2.89
C MET A 180 -5.65 16.85 3.85
N GLU A 181 -5.27 18.12 3.84
CA GLU A 181 -6.01 19.20 4.48
C GLU A 181 -6.89 19.86 3.43
N PHE A 182 -8.17 20.08 3.72
CA PHE A 182 -9.07 20.76 2.78
C PHE A 182 -9.66 22.01 3.42
N TYR A 183 -9.91 22.99 2.56
CA TYR A 183 -10.39 24.32 2.93
C TYR A 183 -11.62 24.64 2.12
N TYR A 184 -12.60 25.29 2.74
CA TYR A 184 -13.81 25.80 2.09
C TYR A 184 -13.80 27.32 2.14
N ASN A 185 -13.78 27.98 0.98
CA ASN A 185 -13.64 29.44 0.88
C ASN A 185 -12.43 29.98 1.68
N GLY A 186 -11.31 29.25 1.67
CA GLY A 186 -10.09 29.60 2.41
C GLY A 186 -10.11 29.27 3.91
N VAL A 187 -11.26 28.84 4.45
CA VAL A 187 -11.37 28.42 5.87
C VAL A 187 -11.05 26.94 5.99
N TYR A 188 -10.24 26.57 6.99
CA TYR A 188 -9.88 25.18 7.24
C TYR A 188 -11.13 24.33 7.52
N GLY A 189 -11.35 23.30 6.70
CA GLY A 189 -12.50 22.40 6.77
C GLY A 189 -12.20 21.06 7.44
N GLY A 190 -10.92 20.67 7.52
CA GLY A 190 -10.50 19.45 8.19
C GLY A 190 -9.35 18.74 7.48
N THR A 191 -8.94 17.62 8.07
CA THR A 191 -7.82 16.80 7.58
C THR A 191 -8.22 15.34 7.49
N THR A 192 -7.69 14.63 6.50
CA THR A 192 -7.75 13.17 6.40
C THR A 192 -6.35 12.61 6.20
N ILE A 193 -6.11 11.40 6.70
CA ILE A 193 -4.81 10.75 6.62
C ILE A 193 -4.95 9.42 5.87
N SER A 194 -4.08 9.19 4.90
CA SER A 194 -3.96 7.91 4.18
C SER A 194 -2.62 7.27 4.52
N LYS A 195 -2.68 6.10 5.15
CA LYS A 195 -1.52 5.24 5.43
C LYS A 195 -1.33 4.30 4.25
N VAL A 196 -0.23 4.45 3.53
CA VAL A 196 0.10 3.62 2.36
C VAL A 196 1.28 2.75 2.70
N SER A 197 1.06 1.45 2.80
CA SER A 197 2.08 0.45 3.08
C SER A 197 2.47 -0.26 1.77
N ILE A 198 3.74 -0.25 1.44
CA ILE A 198 4.29 -0.87 0.24
C ILE A 198 5.21 -2.01 0.69
N PHE A 199 4.94 -3.22 0.20
CA PHE A 199 5.72 -4.42 0.49
C PHE A 199 6.45 -4.85 -0.78
N VAL A 200 7.78 -4.80 -0.75
CA VAL A 200 8.62 -5.19 -1.88
C VAL A 200 9.12 -6.62 -1.62
N SER A 201 8.84 -7.53 -2.56
CA SER A 201 9.26 -8.94 -2.46
C SER A 201 10.74 -9.08 -2.73
N GLN A 202 11.36 -10.12 -2.18
CA GLN A 202 12.74 -10.49 -2.48
C GLN A 202 12.96 -10.99 -3.91
N TYR A 203 11.88 -11.31 -4.63
CA TYR A 203 11.92 -11.81 -6.00
C TYR A 203 11.71 -10.70 -7.02
N ASP A 204 12.36 -10.85 -8.18
CA ASP A 204 12.30 -9.89 -9.29
C ASP A 204 11.17 -10.17 -10.30
N PHE A 205 10.44 -11.29 -10.14
CA PHE A 205 9.41 -11.78 -11.07
C PHE A 205 8.25 -12.48 -10.36
#